data_AF-X0UD83-F1
#
_entry.id   AF-X0UD83-F1
#
_cell.length_a   1.000
_cell.length_b   1.000
_cell.length_c   1.000
_cell.angle_alpha   90.00
_cell.angle_beta   90.00
_cell.angle_gamma   90.00
#
_symmetry.space_group_name_H-M   'P 1'
#
loop_
_entity.id
_entity.type
_entity.pdbx_description
1 polymer ?
#
loop_
_entity_poly.entity_id
_entity_poly.type
_entity_poly.pdbx_seq_one_letter_code
_entity_poly.pdbx_strand_id
1 'polypeptide(L)'
;AVAGPTATAGNANKVFYRVVASDASGTESGCSDYAELPHPFVCSRPVTQARVGKPYRYQAKSLRSLGDYQCKQDPTVKRKKYAYKFWDVEQATFKLVRGPKWLSIGGRTGLLSGTPSAEHVGTARVEVEVADQFKGRAVQSFSVTVVQ
;
A
#
# COMPACT_ATOMS: atom_id res chain seq x y z
N ALA A 1 -1.20 9.26 16.73
CA ALA A 1 -1.07 7.91 16.11
C ALA A 1 0.18 7.91 15.23
N VAL A 2 0.89 6.78 15.11
CA VAL A 2 2.04 6.65 14.19
C VAL A 2 1.58 5.89 12.95
N ALA A 3 1.39 6.62 11.85
CA ALA A 3 1.22 6.04 10.52
C ALA A 3 2.58 6.10 9.82
N GLY A 4 3.07 4.96 9.34
CA GLY A 4 4.38 4.93 8.71
C GLY A 4 4.75 3.53 8.23
N PRO A 5 5.62 3.42 7.21
CA PRO A 5 6.20 2.14 6.84
C PRO A 5 6.99 1.54 8.00
N THR A 6 7.36 2.37 9.00
CA THR A 6 8.08 1.93 10.19
C THR A 6 7.24 1.41 11.34
N ALA A 7 5.92 1.62 11.31
CA ALA A 7 5.03 1.28 12.40
C ALA A 7 4.84 -0.24 12.53
N THR A 8 5.04 -0.79 13.73
CA THR A 8 5.00 -2.23 14.03
C THR A 8 3.94 -2.63 15.06
N ALA A 9 3.23 -1.66 15.64
CA ALA A 9 2.18 -1.93 16.62
C ALA A 9 1.02 -2.73 15.98
N GLY A 10 0.32 -3.57 16.75
CA GLY A 10 -0.80 -4.39 16.23
C GLY A 10 -2.00 -3.58 15.69
N ASN A 11 -2.05 -2.28 16.00
CA ASN A 11 -2.98 -1.32 15.43
C ASN A 11 -2.36 -0.45 14.32
N ALA A 12 -1.09 -0.60 13.94
CA ALA A 12 -0.48 0.16 12.86
C ALA A 12 -1.12 -0.18 11.49
N ASN A 13 -1.30 0.83 10.65
CA ASN A 13 -1.86 0.72 9.29
C ASN A 13 -3.25 0.06 9.21
N LYS A 14 -4.23 0.55 9.98
CA LYS A 14 -5.66 0.29 9.79
C LYS A 14 -6.33 1.58 9.33
N VAL A 15 -6.99 1.55 8.18
CA VAL A 15 -7.90 2.64 7.78
C VAL A 15 -9.11 2.52 8.69
N PHE A 16 -9.56 3.63 9.28
CA PHE A 16 -10.44 3.77 10.45
C PHE A 16 -9.72 3.63 11.80
N TYR A 17 -9.37 4.78 12.40
CA TYR A 17 -9.09 4.87 13.84
C TYR A 17 -10.18 5.69 14.51
N ARG A 18 -10.76 5.13 15.57
CA ARG A 18 -11.49 5.89 16.57
C ARG A 18 -10.46 6.43 17.55
N VAL A 19 -10.35 7.76 17.68
CA VAL A 19 -9.58 8.40 18.75
C VAL A 19 -10.54 8.71 19.88
N VAL A 20 -10.24 8.25 21.08
CA VAL A 20 -10.95 8.58 22.32
C VAL A 20 -9.94 9.08 23.34
N ALA A 21 -10.29 10.13 24.08
CA ALA A 21 -9.63 10.43 25.34
C ALA A 21 -10.29 9.59 26.43
N SER A 22 -9.51 8.98 27.31
CA SER A 22 -10.03 8.23 28.47
C SER A 22 -9.59 8.92 29.74
N ASP A 23 -10.52 9.10 30.69
CA ASP A 23 -10.18 9.61 32.02
C ASP A 23 -9.61 8.50 32.93
N ALA A 24 -9.26 8.86 34.17
CA ALA A 24 -8.71 7.94 35.16
C ALA A 24 -9.67 6.79 35.57
N SER A 25 -10.95 6.88 35.22
CA SER A 25 -11.96 5.84 35.45
C SER A 25 -12.19 4.94 34.23
N GLY A 26 -11.51 5.21 33.10
CA GLY A 26 -11.67 4.48 31.85
C GLY A 26 -12.85 4.96 30.99
N THR A 27 -13.46 6.09 31.33
CA THR A 27 -14.59 6.65 30.58
C THR A 27 -14.07 7.33 29.31
N GLU A 28 -14.54 6.87 28.16
CA GLU A 28 -14.13 7.37 26.83
C GLU A 28 -14.90 8.64 26.43
N SER A 29 -14.20 9.63 25.86
CA SER A 29 -14.81 10.81 25.26
C SER A 29 -15.55 10.49 23.96
N GLY A 30 -16.51 11.34 23.58
CA GLY A 30 -17.10 11.35 22.24
C GLY A 30 -16.09 11.68 21.14
N CYS A 31 -16.47 11.43 19.89
CA CYS A 31 -15.64 11.61 18.69
C CYS A 31 -15.12 13.05 18.59
N SER A 32 -13.81 13.26 18.79
CA SER A 32 -13.24 14.60 18.91
C SER A 32 -12.03 14.88 18.02
N ASP A 33 -11.49 13.89 17.29
CA ASP A 33 -10.32 14.16 16.46
C ASP A 33 -10.19 13.23 15.24
N TYR A 34 -9.68 13.78 14.14
CA TYR A 34 -9.43 13.09 12.87
C TYR A 34 -7.98 13.34 12.45
N ALA A 35 -7.24 12.25 12.19
CA ALA A 35 -5.94 12.35 11.54
C ALA A 35 -6.13 12.11 10.03
N GLU A 36 -5.99 13.17 9.22
CA GLU A 36 -5.91 13.03 7.77
C GLU A 36 -4.57 12.43 7.37
N LEU A 37 -4.60 11.37 6.58
CA LEU A 37 -3.42 10.83 5.92
C LEU A 37 -3.47 11.21 4.44
N PRO A 38 -2.32 11.48 3.81
CA PRO A 38 -2.24 11.53 2.36
C PRO A 38 -2.86 10.26 1.78
N HIS A 39 -3.71 10.41 0.77
CA HIS A 39 -4.35 9.29 0.11
C HIS A 39 -4.07 9.36 -1.40
N PRO A 40 -3.49 8.30 -1.99
CA PRO A 40 -3.03 7.05 -1.38
C PRO A 40 -1.79 7.22 -0.49
N PHE A 41 -1.47 6.21 0.34
CA PHE A 41 -0.29 6.20 1.22
C PHE A 41 0.47 4.88 1.10
N VAL A 42 1.74 4.93 0.69
CA VAL A 42 2.61 3.74 0.60
C VAL A 42 3.10 3.35 2.00
N CYS A 43 2.67 2.18 2.48
CA CYS A 43 2.91 1.70 3.84
C CYS A 43 3.95 0.56 3.92
N SER A 44 4.57 0.18 2.81
CA SER A 44 5.58 -0.88 2.73
C SER A 44 7.01 -0.34 2.88
N ARG A 45 7.91 -1.11 3.51
CA ARG A 45 9.36 -0.83 3.53
C ARG A 45 10.07 -1.49 2.34
N PRO A 46 10.86 -0.76 1.53
CA PRO A 46 11.60 -1.32 0.41
C PRO A 46 12.69 -2.33 0.82
N VAL A 47 12.93 -3.32 -0.05
CA VAL A 47 14.13 -4.16 0.02
C VAL A 47 15.26 -3.44 -0.71
N THR A 48 16.29 -3.00 0.01
CA THR A 48 17.34 -2.12 -0.53
C THR A 48 18.59 -2.86 -0.99
N GLN A 49 18.62 -4.20 -0.90
CA GLN A 49 19.72 -5.04 -1.38
C GLN A 49 19.23 -6.10 -2.37
N ALA A 50 19.99 -6.29 -3.44
CA ALA A 50 19.82 -7.36 -4.41
C ALA A 50 21.15 -8.08 -4.62
N ARG A 51 21.10 -9.33 -5.10
CA ARG A 51 22.31 -10.13 -5.36
C ARG A 51 22.35 -10.58 -6.80
N VAL A 52 23.53 -10.54 -7.42
CA VAL A 52 23.74 -11.02 -8.79
C VAL A 52 23.21 -12.45 -8.94
N GLY A 53 22.41 -12.69 -9.98
CA GLY A 53 21.82 -14.00 -10.27
C GLY A 53 20.74 -14.48 -9.30
N LYS A 54 20.40 -13.71 -8.26
CA LYS A 54 19.31 -14.06 -7.32
C LYS A 54 18.03 -13.28 -7.64
N PRO A 55 16.85 -13.92 -7.61
CA PRO A 55 15.59 -13.21 -7.76
C PRO A 55 15.42 -12.14 -6.68
N TYR A 56 15.24 -10.90 -7.10
CA TYR A 56 14.81 -9.80 -6.25
C TYR A 56 13.27 -9.75 -6.22
N ARG A 57 12.70 -9.54 -5.03
CA ARG A 57 11.26 -9.35 -4.84
C ARG A 57 11.01 -8.31 -3.76
N TYR A 58 10.13 -7.36 -4.07
CA TYR A 58 9.60 -6.41 -3.11
C TYR A 58 8.15 -6.09 -3.46
N GLN A 59 7.23 -6.18 -2.49
CA GLN A 59 5.83 -5.82 -2.72
C GLN A 59 5.52 -4.45 -2.14
N ALA A 60 5.33 -3.47 -3.02
CA ALA A 60 4.77 -2.17 -2.65
C ALA A 60 3.32 -2.35 -2.18
N LYS A 61 2.97 -1.71 -1.07
CA LYS A 61 1.62 -1.76 -0.48
C LYS A 61 1.14 -0.35 -0.21
N SER A 62 -0.11 -0.09 -0.57
CA SER A 62 -0.82 1.14 -0.21
C SER A 62 -1.95 0.82 0.76
N LEU A 63 -2.26 1.76 1.65
CA LEU A 63 -3.57 1.79 2.28
C LEU A 63 -4.64 2.01 1.21
N ARG A 64 -5.78 1.32 1.35
CA ARG A 64 -6.94 1.46 0.46
C ARG A 64 -8.23 1.49 1.28
N SER A 65 -9.22 2.20 0.80
CA SER A 65 -10.60 2.12 1.26
C SER A 65 -11.22 0.78 0.81
N LEU A 66 -11.90 0.11 1.73
CA LEU A 66 -12.77 -1.02 1.38
C LEU A 66 -14.15 -0.53 0.92
N GLY A 67 -14.40 0.78 0.92
CA GLY A 67 -15.70 1.35 0.59
C GLY A 67 -16.78 0.94 1.59
N ASP A 68 -18.04 0.95 1.14
CA ASP A 68 -19.19 0.81 2.03
C ASP A 68 -19.67 -0.65 2.12
N TYR A 69 -19.86 -1.14 3.34
CA TYR A 69 -20.53 -2.42 3.54
C TYR A 69 -22.04 -2.24 3.41
N GLN A 70 -22.61 -2.72 2.29
CA GLN A 70 -24.02 -2.51 1.97
C GLN A 70 -24.67 -3.80 1.45
N CYS A 71 -25.98 -3.91 1.66
CA CYS A 71 -26.84 -4.89 1.03
C CYS A 71 -27.37 -4.33 -0.29
N LYS A 72 -26.82 -4.77 -1.42
CA LYS A 72 -27.33 -4.42 -2.76
C LYS A 72 -27.64 -5.69 -3.53
N GLN A 73 -28.50 -5.56 -4.55
CA GLN A 73 -28.72 -6.65 -5.49
C GLN A 73 -27.39 -6.99 -6.19
N ASP A 74 -27.05 -8.27 -6.26
CA ASP A 74 -25.82 -8.73 -6.89
C ASP A 74 -25.91 -8.52 -8.41
N PRO A 75 -25.09 -7.63 -9.00
CA PRO A 75 -25.14 -7.34 -10.43
C PRO A 75 -24.69 -8.53 -11.28
N THR A 76 -24.06 -9.54 -10.67
CA THR A 76 -23.56 -10.74 -11.38
C THR A 76 -24.63 -11.83 -11.53
N VAL A 77 -25.77 -11.71 -10.85
CA VAL A 77 -26.82 -12.75 -10.83
C VAL A 77 -28.10 -12.21 -11.45
N LYS A 78 -28.62 -12.92 -12.48
CA LYS A 78 -29.86 -12.53 -13.18
C LYS A 78 -31.13 -12.64 -12.31
N ARG A 79 -31.13 -13.49 -11.28
CA ARG A 79 -32.23 -13.60 -10.30
C ARG A 79 -32.00 -12.61 -9.16
N LYS A 80 -33.08 -12.04 -8.61
CA LYS A 80 -33.00 -11.14 -7.45
C LYS A 80 -32.33 -11.85 -6.27
N LYS A 81 -31.05 -11.55 -6.07
CA LYS A 81 -30.22 -12.03 -4.97
C LYS A 81 -29.51 -10.83 -4.37
N TYR A 82 -29.62 -10.65 -3.07
CA TYR A 82 -28.93 -9.59 -2.35
C TYR A 82 -27.58 -10.10 -1.84
N ALA A 83 -26.55 -9.28 -1.98
CA ALA A 83 -25.20 -9.55 -1.50
C ALA A 83 -24.82 -8.52 -0.43
N TYR A 84 -24.40 -9.03 0.73
CA TYR A 84 -23.81 -8.23 1.80
C TYR A 84 -22.29 -8.26 1.61
N LYS A 85 -21.75 -7.18 1.03
CA LYS A 85 -20.32 -7.05 0.78
C LYS A 85 -19.91 -5.58 0.81
N PHE A 86 -18.60 -5.38 0.80
CA PHE A 86 -17.99 -4.08 0.54
C PHE A 86 -18.17 -3.69 -0.93
N TRP A 87 -18.71 -2.50 -1.17
CA TRP A 87 -18.92 -1.89 -2.47
C TRP A 87 -17.95 -0.74 -2.66
N ASP A 88 -17.62 -0.44 -3.92
CA ASP A 88 -16.74 0.69 -4.26
C ASP A 88 -15.35 0.59 -3.62
N VAL A 89 -14.90 -0.66 -3.39
CA VAL A 89 -13.56 -0.98 -2.92
C VAL A 89 -12.55 -0.31 -3.84
N GLU A 90 -11.66 0.46 -3.23
CA GLU A 90 -10.64 1.19 -3.95
C GLU A 90 -9.61 0.26 -4.58
N GLN A 91 -9.22 0.61 -5.79
CA GLN A 91 -8.24 -0.08 -6.60
C GLN A 91 -6.99 0.77 -6.69
N ALA A 92 -5.85 0.16 -6.33
CA ALA A 92 -4.55 0.77 -6.49
C ALA A 92 -3.88 0.29 -7.79
N THR A 93 -3.34 1.23 -8.56
CA THR A 93 -2.50 0.96 -9.72
C THR A 93 -1.07 1.39 -9.42
N PHE A 94 -0.13 0.49 -9.61
CA PHE A 94 1.29 0.70 -9.34
C PHE A 94 2.06 0.91 -10.65
N LYS A 95 3.07 1.78 -10.62
CA LYS A 95 3.95 2.06 -11.75
C LYS A 95 5.39 2.23 -11.28
N LEU A 96 6.33 1.65 -12.03
CA LEU A 96 7.75 1.89 -11.87
C LEU A 96 8.08 3.12 -12.72
N VAL A 97 8.18 4.28 -12.07
CA VAL A 97 8.44 5.57 -12.73
C VAL A 97 9.91 5.65 -13.11
N ARG A 98 10.79 5.19 -12.22
CA ARG A 98 12.24 5.14 -12.42
C ARG A 98 12.77 3.83 -11.86
N GLY A 99 13.62 3.14 -12.60
CA GLY A 99 14.27 1.93 -12.11
C GLY A 99 15.29 1.37 -13.09
N PRO A 100 16.14 0.42 -12.66
CA PRO A 100 17.07 -0.24 -13.55
C PRO A 100 16.33 -1.21 -14.49
N LYS A 101 16.89 -1.49 -15.67
CA LYS A 101 16.26 -2.31 -16.71
C LYS A 101 15.90 -3.74 -16.28
N TRP A 102 16.63 -4.29 -15.32
CA TRP A 102 16.38 -5.63 -14.79
C TRP A 102 15.14 -5.72 -13.88
N LEU A 103 14.56 -4.58 -13.48
CA LEU A 103 13.46 -4.50 -12.52
C LEU A 103 12.15 -4.11 -13.22
N SER A 104 11.08 -4.81 -12.88
CA SER A 104 9.72 -4.56 -13.37
C SER A 104 8.74 -4.52 -12.21
N ILE A 105 7.56 -3.91 -12.40
CA ILE A 105 6.48 -3.91 -11.41
C ILE A 105 5.18 -4.46 -12.00
N GLY A 106 4.48 -5.29 -11.23
CA GLY A 106 3.11 -5.68 -11.53
C GLY A 106 2.12 -4.57 -11.17
N GLY A 107 1.48 -3.97 -12.18
CA GLY A 107 0.63 -2.78 -11.98
C GLY A 107 -0.57 -2.97 -11.05
N ARG A 108 -1.08 -4.20 -10.87
CA ARG A 108 -2.16 -4.50 -9.90
C ARG A 108 -1.66 -5.07 -8.58
N THR A 109 -0.47 -5.68 -8.57
CA THR A 109 0.04 -6.43 -7.42
C THR A 109 1.02 -5.63 -6.57
N GLY A 110 1.59 -4.56 -7.14
CA GLY A 110 2.69 -3.80 -6.54
C GLY A 110 3.98 -4.60 -6.44
N LEU A 111 4.07 -5.79 -7.05
CA LEU A 111 5.23 -6.65 -6.95
C LEU A 111 6.34 -6.14 -7.88
N LEU A 112 7.38 -5.57 -7.30
CA LEU A 112 8.68 -5.38 -7.93
C LEU A 112 9.42 -6.72 -8.00
N SER A 113 9.84 -7.09 -9.20
CA SER A 113 10.59 -8.33 -9.44
C SER A 113 11.58 -8.22 -10.59
N GLY A 114 12.67 -8.96 -10.47
CA GLY A 114 13.75 -9.00 -11.45
C GLY A 114 14.94 -9.81 -10.96
N THR A 115 15.94 -9.99 -11.83
CA THR A 115 17.21 -10.66 -11.46
C THR A 115 18.35 -9.82 -12.03
N PRO A 116 19.18 -9.17 -11.17
CA PRO A 116 20.32 -8.41 -11.65
C PRO A 116 21.43 -9.35 -12.12
N SER A 117 22.11 -8.97 -13.20
CA SER A 117 23.37 -9.56 -13.67
C SER A 117 24.58 -8.82 -13.07
N ALA A 118 25.80 -9.29 -13.35
CA ALA A 118 27.03 -8.66 -12.89
C ALA A 118 27.22 -7.22 -13.39
N GLU A 119 26.63 -6.86 -14.55
CA GLU A 119 26.69 -5.49 -15.09
C GLU A 119 25.87 -4.47 -14.29
N HIS A 120 25.04 -4.98 -13.37
CA HIS A 120 24.15 -4.17 -12.55
C HIS A 120 24.68 -3.91 -11.13
N VAL A 121 25.89 -4.39 -10.80
CA VAL A 121 26.54 -4.16 -9.49
C VAL A 121 26.67 -2.67 -9.22
N GLY A 122 26.31 -2.25 -8.00
CA GLY A 122 26.28 -0.84 -7.60
C GLY A 122 24.89 -0.38 -7.15
N THR A 123 24.69 0.94 -7.06
CA THR A 123 23.45 1.53 -6.52
C THR A 123 22.56 2.06 -7.65
N ALA A 124 21.29 1.67 -7.65
CA ALA A 124 20.27 2.20 -8.56
C ALA A 124 19.09 2.81 -7.79
N ARG A 125 18.69 4.02 -8.17
CA ARG A 125 17.49 4.67 -7.61
C ARG A 125 16.22 4.16 -8.27
N VAL A 126 15.25 3.79 -7.44
CA VAL A 126 13.93 3.26 -7.78
C VAL A 126 12.86 4.22 -7.30
N GLU A 127 11.88 4.49 -8.16
CA GLU A 127 10.70 5.31 -7.85
C GLU A 127 9.44 4.57 -8.26
N VAL A 128 8.61 4.26 -7.27
CA VAL A 128 7.31 3.62 -7.46
C VAL A 128 6.23 4.64 -7.21
N GLU A 129 5.31 4.77 -8.15
CA GLU A 129 4.06 5.52 -7.98
C GLU A 129 2.92 4.55 -7.70
N VAL A 130 2.04 4.92 -6.78
CA VAL A 130 0.71 4.33 -6.63
C VAL A 130 -0.33 5.40 -6.93
N ALA A 131 -1.33 5.04 -7.71
CA ALA A 131 -2.49 5.87 -8.03
C ALA A 131 -3.78 5.12 -7.70
N ASP A 132 -4.79 5.86 -7.24
CA ASP A 132 -6.14 5.34 -7.03
C ASP A 132 -7.07 5.71 -8.20
N GLN A 133 -8.31 5.21 -8.17
CA GLN A 133 -9.36 5.56 -9.14
C GLN A 133 -9.93 6.98 -9.01
N PHE A 134 -9.57 7.70 -7.95
CA PHE A 134 -10.02 9.05 -7.60
C PHE A 134 -8.97 10.13 -7.93
N LYS A 135 -7.93 9.76 -8.71
CA LYS A 135 -6.81 10.62 -9.13
C LYS A 135 -5.81 10.97 -8.02
N GLY A 136 -5.92 10.37 -6.84
CA GLY A 136 -4.89 10.45 -5.81
C GLY A 136 -3.60 9.75 -6.26
N ARG A 137 -2.44 10.30 -5.85
CA ARG A 137 -1.12 9.74 -6.14
C ARG A 137 -0.20 9.80 -4.93
N ALA A 138 0.65 8.79 -4.79
CA ALA A 138 1.78 8.80 -3.87
C ALA A 138 3.01 8.16 -4.52
N VAL A 139 4.19 8.64 -4.12
CA VAL A 139 5.48 8.17 -4.64
C VAL A 139 6.32 7.65 -3.49
N GLN A 140 6.95 6.51 -3.72
CA GLN A 140 8.01 5.97 -2.86
C GLN A 140 9.32 5.90 -3.63
N SER A 141 10.32 6.62 -3.13
CA SER A 141 11.68 6.63 -3.68
C SER A 141 12.64 5.90 -2.74
N PHE A 142 13.51 5.07 -3.30
CA PHE A 142 14.57 4.39 -2.56
C PHE A 142 15.73 4.01 -3.47
N SER A 143 16.82 3.54 -2.87
CA SER A 143 17.97 2.99 -3.60
C SER A 143 18.07 1.49 -3.36
N VAL A 144 18.35 0.73 -4.43
CA VAL A 144 18.70 -0.68 -4.36
C VAL A 144 20.19 -0.81 -4.66
N THR A 145 20.92 -1.48 -3.78
CA THR A 145 22.32 -1.84 -3.96
C THR A 145 22.42 -3.28 -4.43
N VAL A 146 22.98 -3.51 -5.61
CA VAL A 146 23.28 -4.84 -6.13
C VAL A 146 24.69 -5.22 -5.69
N VAL A 147 24.79 -6.33 -4.97
CA VAL A 147 26.06 -6.94 -4.55
C VAL A 147 26.25 -8.29 -5.24
N GLN A 148 27.47 -8.81 -5.23
CA GLN A 148 27.76 -10.15 -5.73
C GLN A 148 27.18 -11.26 -4.82
#